data_AF-A0A6L8XUV4-F1
#
_entry.id   AF-A0A6L8XUV4-F1
#
_cell.length_a   1.000
_cell.length_b   1.000
_cell.length_c   1.000
_cell.angle_alpha   90.00
_cell.angle_beta   90.00
_cell.angle_gamma   90.00
#
_symmetry.space_group_name_H-M   'P 1'
#
loop_
_entity.id
_entity.type
_entity.pdbx_description
1 polymer ?
#
loop_
_entity_poly.entity_id
_entity_poly.type
_entity_poly.pdbx_seq_one_letter_code
_entity_poly.pdbx_strand_id
1 'polypeptide(L)' 'MTGKNKEGYPDPTASKAIQAADHMPEHTYRDYCILRAMAYRMGLKITRIKDLGSGKEWSR' A
#
# COMPACT_ATOMS: atom_id res chain seq x y z
N MET A 1 4.32 -0.99 -16.32
CA MET A 1 5.50 -0.66 -17.14
C MET A 1 6.71 -0.58 -16.21
N THR A 2 7.70 -1.46 -16.41
CA THR A 2 8.87 -1.61 -15.52
C THR A 2 9.83 -0.44 -15.70
N GLY A 3 10.08 0.32 -14.63
CA GLY A 3 11.02 1.44 -14.63
C GLY A 3 12.45 0.98 -14.91
N LYS A 4 13.02 1.43 -16.03
CA LYS A 4 14.44 1.27 -16.38
C LYS A 4 15.16 2.58 -16.11
N ASN A 5 16.38 2.51 -15.60
CA ASN A 5 17.25 3.68 -15.48
C ASN A 5 17.77 4.13 -16.87
N LYS A 6 18.38 5.33 -16.95
CA LYS A 6 18.83 5.94 -18.23
C LYS A 6 19.90 5.13 -18.98
N GLU A 7 20.47 4.09 -18.36
CA GLU A 7 21.49 3.19 -18.94
C GLU A 7 20.92 1.84 -19.40
N GLY A 8 19.59 1.66 -19.34
CA GLY A 8 18.91 0.50 -19.93
C GLY A 8 18.94 -0.77 -19.08
N TYR A 9 19.58 -0.76 -17.92
CA TYR A 9 19.51 -1.86 -16.97
C TYR A 9 18.19 -1.81 -16.19
N PRO A 10 17.52 -2.96 -15.98
CA PRO A 10 16.38 -3.01 -15.07
C PRO A 10 16.92 -2.68 -13.68
N ASP A 11 16.58 -1.52 -13.16
CA ASP A 11 17.01 -1.07 -11.85
C ASP A 11 16.10 -1.72 -10.80
N PRO A 12 16.53 -2.79 -10.13
CA PRO A 12 15.67 -3.50 -9.18
C PRO A 12 15.37 -2.62 -7.96
N THR A 13 16.17 -1.58 -7.71
CA THR A 13 16.00 -0.65 -6.60
C THR A 13 14.84 0.30 -6.86
N ALA A 14 14.73 0.86 -8.06
CA ALA A 14 13.60 1.69 -8.47
C ALA A 14 12.28 0.90 -8.52
N SER A 15 12.29 -0.32 -9.06
CA SER A 15 11.07 -1.16 -9.09
C SER A 15 10.61 -1.60 -7.70
N LYS A 16 11.53 -1.93 -6.79
CA LYS A 16 11.20 -2.23 -5.40
C LYS A 16 10.67 -1.01 -4.65
N ALA A 17 11.23 0.18 -4.89
CA ALA A 17 10.74 1.41 -4.28
C ALA A 17 9.33 1.77 -4.75
N ILE A 18 9.00 1.54 -6.02
CA ILE A 18 7.65 1.78 -6.57
C ILE A 18 6.66 0.73 -6.01
N GLN A 19 7.04 -0.55 -5.98
CA GLN A 19 6.20 -1.61 -5.38
C GLN A 19 6.01 -1.41 -3.88
N ALA A 20 7.04 -0.97 -3.15
CA ALA A 20 6.96 -0.65 -1.73
C ALA A 20 6.22 0.66 -1.45
N ALA A 21 6.18 1.60 -2.40
CA ALA A 21 5.42 2.84 -2.26
C ALA A 21 3.91 2.65 -2.46
N ASP A 22 3.53 1.66 -3.28
CA ASP A 22 2.14 1.22 -3.49
C ASP A 22 1.65 0.31 -2.35
N HIS A 23 2.55 -0.52 -1.81
CA HIS A 23 2.28 -1.31 -0.61
C HIS A 23 2.13 -0.42 0.62
N MET A 24 1.08 -0.69 1.39
CA MET A 24 0.85 -0.05 2.69
C MET A 24 2.04 -0.37 3.62
N PRO A 25 2.62 0.62 4.33
CA PRO A 25 3.70 0.37 5.29
C PRO A 25 3.27 -0.69 6.31
N GLU A 26 4.21 -1.52 6.76
CA GLU A 26 3.88 -2.71 7.55
C GLU A 26 3.10 -2.40 8.83
N HIS A 27 3.42 -1.30 9.53
CA HIS A 27 2.66 -0.88 10.70
C HIS A 27 1.21 -0.57 10.34
N THR A 28 0.99 0.22 9.28
CA THR A 28 -0.33 0.66 8.83
C THR A 28 -1.16 -0.53 8.32
N TYR A 29 -0.50 -1.51 7.69
CA TYR A 29 -1.14 -2.75 7.26
C TYR A 29 -1.63 -3.62 8.43
N ARG A 30 -0.86 -3.69 9.52
CA ARG A 30 -1.28 -4.41 10.74
C ARG A 30 -2.50 -3.76 11.37
N ASP A 31 -2.48 -2.43 11.52
CA ASP A 31 -3.62 -1.65 12.02
C ASP A 31 -4.86 -1.84 11.13
N TYR A 32 -4.67 -1.81 9.81
CA TYR A 32 -5.72 -2.12 8.84
C TYR A 32 -6.32 -3.52 9.04
N CYS A 33 -5.50 -4.54 9.25
CA CYS A 33 -5.99 -5.92 9.42
C CYS A 33 -6.91 -6.04 10.65
N ILE A 34 -6.57 -5.35 11.75
CA ILE A 34 -7.40 -5.31 12.96
C ILE A 34 -8.73 -4.62 12.66
N LEU A 35 -8.69 -3.44 12.05
CA LEU A 35 -9.88 -2.69 11.66
C LEU A 35 -10.78 -3.48 10.72
N ARG A 36 -10.18 -4.17 9.74
CA ARG A 36 -10.90 -5.05 8.80
C ARG A 36 -11.58 -6.21 9.50
N ALA A 37 -10.91 -6.84 10.48
CA ALA A 37 -11.51 -7.92 11.27
C ALA A 37 -12.71 -7.44 12.10
N MET A 38 -12.61 -6.26 12.71
CA MET A 38 -13.72 -5.63 13.43
C MET A 38 -14.86 -5.29 12.48
N ALA A 39 -14.57 -4.68 11.33
CA ALA A 39 -15.56 -4.35 10.31
C ALA A 39 -16.34 -5.60 9.88
N TYR A 40 -15.66 -6.71 9.57
CA TYR A 40 -16.34 -7.95 9.21
C TYR A 40 -17.22 -8.52 10.32
N ARG A 41 -16.79 -8.45 11.59
CA ARG A 41 -17.65 -8.82 12.73
C ARG A 41 -18.93 -7.99 12.79
N MET A 42 -18.87 -6.74 12.35
CA MET A 42 -20.01 -5.82 12.30
C MET A 42 -20.78 -5.88 10.97
N GLY A 43 -20.42 -6.77 10.04
CA GLY A 43 -21.04 -6.86 8.72
C GLY A 43 -20.64 -5.74 7.75
N LEU A 44 -19.54 -5.05 8.01
CA LEU A 44 -19.03 -3.91 7.25
C LEU A 44 -17.80 -4.32 6.43
N LYS A 45 -17.66 -3.73 5.23
CA LYS A 45 -16.46 -3.85 4.39
C LYS A 45 -15.75 -2.51 4.35
N ILE A 46 -14.46 -2.49 4.71
CA ILE A 46 -13.60 -1.34 4.48
C ILE A 46 -13.19 -1.33 3.00
N THR A 47 -13.64 -0.31 2.27
CA THR A 47 -13.39 -0.14 0.83
C THR A 47 -12.22 0.79 0.53
N ARG A 48 -11.97 1.77 1.40
CA ARG A 48 -10.93 2.78 1.21
C ARG A 48 -10.34 3.20 2.55
N ILE A 49 -9.02 3.35 2.59
CA ILE A 49 -8.29 3.89 3.73
C ILE A 49 -7.42 5.02 3.23
N LYS A 50 -7.49 6.14 3.92
CA LYS A 50 -6.63 7.30 3.69
C LYS A 50 -5.75 7.49 4.91
N ASP A 51 -4.44 7.48 4.70
CA ASP A 51 -3.51 7.97 5.70
C ASP A 51 -3.55 9.50 5.74
N LEU A 52 -3.84 10.07 6.90
CA LEU A 52 -3.95 11.51 7.08
C LEU A 52 -2.59 12.20 7.10
N GLY A 53 -1.52 11.49 7.49
CA GLY A 53 -0.17 12.06 7.58
C GLY A 53 0.51 12.21 6.22
N SER A 54 0.47 11.17 5.39
CA SER A 54 1.07 11.13 4.05
C SER A 54 0.09 11.48 2.93
N GLY A 55 -1.21 11.50 3.21
CA GLY A 55 -2.26 11.71 2.20
C GLY A 55 -2.46 10.53 1.25
N LYS A 56 -1.73 9.42 1.44
CA LYS A 56 -1.86 8.22 0.61
C LYS A 56 -3.20 7.54 0.83
N GLU A 57 -3.76 7.02 -0.25
CA GLU A 57 -5.01 6.29 -0.23
C GLU A 57 -4.83 4.90 -0.79
N TRP A 58 -5.37 3.91 -0.09
CA TRP A 58 -5.42 2.53 -0.54
C TRP A 58 -6.87 2.09 -0.66
N SER A 59 -7.23 1.50 -1.80
CA SER A 59 -8.54 0.92 -2.05
C SER A 59 -8.38 -0.60 -2.21
N ARG A 60 -9.25 -1.38 -1.54
CA ARG A 60 -9.18 -2.86 -1.55
C ARG A 60 -10.55 -3.53 -1.50
#